data_AF-A0A350NS59-F1
#
_entry.id   AF-A0A350NS59-F1
#
_cell.length_a   1.000
_cell.length_b   1.000
_cell.length_c   1.000
_cell.angle_alpha   90.00
_cell.angle_beta   90.00
_cell.angle_gamma   90.00
#
_symmetry.space_group_name_H-M   'P 1'
#
loop_
_entity.id
_entity.type
_entity.pdbx_description
1 polymer ?
#
loop_
_entity_poly.entity_id
_entity_poly.type
_entity_poly.pdbx_seq_one_letter_code
_entity_poly.pdbx_strand_id
1 'polypeptide(L)'
;AIAPLRIGFGDQRERHYGISHHSLTVLAEIVQNKVRVPLPVLSGDKSIVIYSQLTAAGIAVKHHLVEVDATATLDLMKTRQLNVTTMGRGLRAEPEFFMSAGAAGILAAREAKGWS
;
A
#
# COMPACT_ATOMS: atom_id res chain seq x y z
N ALA A 1 8.77 -10.19 -8.07
CA ALA A 1 8.60 -9.94 -6.63
C ALA A 1 7.61 -8.80 -6.42
N ILE A 2 6.82 -8.88 -5.35
CA ILE A 2 5.81 -7.89 -4.96
C ILE A 2 6.30 -7.20 -3.68
N ALA A 3 6.32 -5.87 -3.67
CA ALA A 3 6.81 -5.07 -2.54
C ALA A 3 5.68 -4.21 -1.97
N PRO A 4 4.99 -4.64 -0.91
CA PRO A 4 3.91 -3.87 -0.30
C PRO A 4 4.42 -2.57 0.32
N LEU A 5 3.58 -1.53 0.27
CA LEU A 5 3.81 -0.29 0.99
C LEU A 5 3.10 -0.32 2.35
N ARG A 6 3.65 0.40 3.31
CA ARG A 6 2.89 0.83 4.49
C ARG A 6 2.33 2.21 4.19
N ILE A 7 1.02 2.31 4.00
CA ILE A 7 0.30 3.55 3.77
C ILE A 7 -0.58 3.87 4.98
N GLY A 8 -0.63 5.13 5.39
CA GLY A 8 -1.50 5.59 6.46
C GLY A 8 -1.73 7.09 6.43
N PHE A 9 -2.90 7.53 6.87
CA PHE A 9 -3.33 8.93 6.94
C PHE A 9 -3.93 9.29 8.31
N GLY A 10 -4.01 8.31 9.23
CA GLY A 10 -4.60 8.49 10.56
C GLY A 10 -3.74 9.35 11.51
N ASP A 11 -2.48 9.60 11.17
CA ASP A 11 -1.57 10.49 11.90
C ASP A 11 -1.26 11.72 11.05
N GLN A 12 -1.64 12.90 11.53
CA GLN A 12 -1.53 14.17 10.80
C GLN A 12 -0.11 14.74 10.79
N ARG A 13 0.83 14.14 11.54
CA ARG A 13 2.23 14.56 11.50
C ARG A 13 2.82 14.17 10.14
N GLU A 14 3.43 15.13 9.46
CA GLU A 14 3.94 15.00 8.09
C GLU A 14 4.74 13.71 7.83
N ARG A 15 5.66 13.34 8.73
CA ARG A 15 6.47 12.10 8.62
C ARG A 15 5.69 10.78 8.73
N HIS A 16 4.43 10.83 9.14
CA HIS A 16 3.54 9.67 9.31
C HIS A 16 2.33 9.71 8.37
N TYR A 17 2.27 10.69 7.47
CA TYR A 17 1.16 10.91 6.54
C TYR A 17 1.54 10.43 5.12
N GLY A 18 0.72 9.55 4.55
CA GLY A 18 1.00 8.88 3.28
C GLY A 18 1.83 7.61 3.46
N ILE A 19 2.93 7.50 2.72
CA ILE A 19 3.82 6.32 2.73
C ILE A 19 4.82 6.42 3.88
N SER A 20 4.98 5.32 4.61
CA SER A 20 6.02 5.19 5.64
C SER A 20 7.41 5.47 5.06
N HIS A 21 8.19 6.31 5.75
CA HIS A 21 9.58 6.63 5.40
C HIS A 21 10.43 5.38 5.13
N HIS A 22 10.29 4.35 5.97
CA HIS A 22 11.01 3.09 5.76
C HIS A 22 10.68 2.40 4.42
N SER A 23 9.41 2.42 3.99
CA SER A 23 9.03 1.83 2.70
C SER A 23 9.64 2.63 1.55
N LEU A 24 9.70 3.95 1.67
CA LEU A 24 10.34 4.82 0.68
C LEU A 24 11.84 4.53 0.58
N THR A 25 12.57 4.54 1.71
CA THR A 25 14.01 4.28 1.75
C THR A 25 14.35 2.89 1.18
N VAL A 26 13.63 1.85 1.58
CA VAL A 26 13.89 0.48 1.11
C VAL A 26 13.75 0.40 -0.41
N LEU A 27 12.68 0.95 -0.99
CA LEU A 27 12.48 0.90 -2.44
C LEU A 27 13.43 1.83 -3.20
N ALA A 28 13.62 3.06 -2.71
CA ALA A 28 14.48 4.04 -3.38
C ALA A 28 15.96 3.63 -3.37
N GLU A 29 16.46 3.17 -2.22
CA GLU A 29 17.92 3.04 -2.00
C GLU A 29 18.39 1.59 -1.93
N ILE A 30 17.60 0.68 -1.36
CA ILE A 30 18.08 -0.67 -1.02
C ILE A 30 17.75 -1.67 -2.13
N VAL A 31 16.50 -1.72 -2.59
CA VAL A 31 16.04 -2.67 -3.61
C VAL A 31 16.65 -2.33 -4.97
N GLN A 32 17.55 -3.18 -5.48
CA GLN A 32 18.29 -2.91 -6.72
C GLN A 32 17.56 -3.40 -7.99
N ASN A 33 16.74 -4.43 -7.85
CA ASN A 33 15.98 -5.03 -8.93
C ASN A 33 14.58 -4.40 -9.06
N LYS A 34 14.04 -4.36 -10.29
CA LYS A 34 12.68 -3.88 -10.52
C LYS A 34 11.69 -4.84 -9.84
N VAL A 35 10.75 -4.27 -9.08
CA VAL A 35 9.69 -4.99 -8.38
C VAL A 35 8.35 -4.38 -8.72
N ARG A 36 7.27 -5.12 -8.45
CA ARG A 36 5.90 -4.62 -8.56
C ARG A 36 5.48 -4.04 -7.21
N VAL A 37 5.05 -2.79 -7.22
CA VAL A 37 4.60 -2.05 -6.04
C VAL A 37 3.08 -1.91 -6.15
N PRO A 38 2.31 -2.75 -5.43
CA PRO A 38 0.85 -2.69 -5.45
C PRO A 38 0.38 -1.42 -4.73
N LEU A 39 -0.45 -0.64 -5.40
CA LEU A 39 -1.09 0.56 -4.87
C LEU A 39 -2.59 0.29 -4.76
N PRO A 40 -3.20 0.41 -3.56
CA PRO A 40 -4.65 0.37 -3.48
C PRO A 40 -5.22 1.57 -4.26
N VAL A 41 -6.34 1.38 -4.97
CA VAL A 41 -7.07 2.50 -5.55
C VAL A 41 -7.56 3.41 -4.42
N LEU A 42 -7.06 4.64 -4.38
CA LEU A 42 -7.44 5.69 -3.42
C LEU A 42 -8.11 6.84 -4.17
N SER A 43 -9.08 7.49 -3.53
CA SER A 43 -9.78 8.65 -4.10
C SER A 43 -9.25 9.98 -3.56
N GLY A 44 -9.40 11.04 -4.37
CA GLY A 44 -9.10 12.42 -3.99
C GLY A 44 -7.64 12.67 -3.59
N ASP A 45 -7.46 13.57 -2.61
CA ASP A 45 -6.15 14.08 -2.18
C ASP A 45 -5.18 12.99 -1.74
N LYS A 46 -5.69 11.87 -1.20
CA LYS A 46 -4.85 10.75 -0.78
C LYS A 46 -4.07 10.15 -1.94
N SER A 47 -4.71 9.99 -3.11
CA SER A 47 -4.03 9.49 -4.30
C SER A 47 -2.90 10.43 -4.74
N ILE A 48 -3.20 11.75 -4.75
CA ILE A 48 -2.22 12.79 -5.12
C ILE A 48 -0.99 12.73 -4.20
N VAL A 49 -1.20 12.59 -2.87
CA VAL A 49 -0.11 12.49 -1.89
C VAL A 49 0.77 11.26 -2.15
N ILE A 50 0.16 10.09 -2.35
CA ILE A 50 0.90 8.84 -2.60
C ILE A 50 1.75 8.95 -3.87
N TYR A 51 1.16 9.38 -4.98
CA TYR A 51 1.88 9.52 -6.25
C TYR A 51 2.99 10.58 -6.17
N SER A 52 2.76 11.69 -5.45
CA SER A 52 3.78 12.71 -5.21
C SER A 52 4.97 12.15 -4.45
N GLN A 53 4.73 11.40 -3.34
CA GLN A 53 5.79 10.79 -2.55
C GLN A 53 6.59 9.73 -3.33
N LEU A 54 5.92 8.89 -4.12
CA LEU A 54 6.57 7.89 -4.97
C LEU A 54 7.43 8.54 -6.07
N THR A 55 6.95 9.64 -6.65
CA THR A 55 7.66 10.39 -7.68
C THR A 55 8.88 11.07 -7.09
N ALA A 56 8.72 11.78 -5.96
CA ALA A 56 9.81 12.47 -5.27
C ALA A 56 10.92 11.50 -4.83
N ALA A 57 10.56 10.28 -4.42
CA ALA A 57 11.52 9.23 -4.06
C ALA A 57 12.12 8.47 -5.27
N GLY A 58 11.75 8.81 -6.51
CA GLY A 58 12.20 8.13 -7.73
C GLY A 58 11.64 6.71 -7.93
N ILE A 59 10.77 6.25 -7.02
CA ILE A 59 10.20 4.90 -7.00
C ILE A 59 9.28 4.68 -8.21
N ALA A 60 8.53 5.71 -8.62
CA ALA A 60 7.62 5.64 -9.76
C ALA A 60 8.34 5.36 -11.09
N VAL A 61 9.60 5.76 -11.21
CA VAL A 61 10.45 5.49 -12.40
C VAL A 61 11.20 4.17 -12.24
N LYS A 62 11.66 3.87 -11.02
CA LYS A 62 12.51 2.70 -10.73
C LYS A 62 11.73 1.38 -10.74
N HIS A 63 10.47 1.39 -10.28
CA HIS A 63 9.66 0.19 -10.06
C HIS A 63 8.35 0.21 -10.84
N HIS A 64 7.68 -0.94 -10.93
CA HIS A 64 6.39 -1.06 -11.60
C HIS A 64 5.26 -0.81 -10.60
N LEU A 65 4.66 0.37 -10.66
CA LEU A 65 3.45 0.66 -9.89
C LEU A 65 2.27 -0.11 -10.48
N VAL A 66 1.51 -0.81 -9.64
CA VAL A 66 0.35 -1.59 -10.07
C VAL A 66 -0.84 -1.17 -9.23
N GLU A 67 -1.80 -0.48 -9.83
CA GLU A 67 -3.05 -0.16 -9.15
C GLU A 67 -3.91 -1.42 -8.97
N VAL A 68 -4.43 -1.59 -7.76
CA VAL A 68 -5.24 -2.74 -7.36
C VAL A 68 -6.46 -2.23 -6.63
N ASP A 69 -7.65 -2.59 -7.14
CA ASP A 69 -8.87 -2.42 -6.37
C ASP A 69 -8.84 -3.36 -5.16
N ALA A 70 -8.64 -2.76 -3.99
CA ALA A 70 -8.58 -3.43 -2.71
C ALA A 70 -9.72 -2.96 -1.77
N THR A 71 -10.75 -2.30 -2.30
CA THR A 71 -11.88 -1.77 -1.51
C THR A 71 -12.60 -2.88 -0.74
N ALA A 72 -12.84 -4.02 -1.38
CA ALA A 72 -13.47 -5.19 -0.78
C ALA A 72 -12.66 -5.82 0.39
N THR A 73 -11.39 -5.44 0.55
CA THR A 73 -10.54 -5.95 1.65
C THR A 73 -11.14 -5.60 3.01
N LEU A 74 -11.62 -4.37 3.18
CA LEU A 74 -12.16 -3.90 4.46
C LEU A 74 -13.43 -4.66 4.84
N ASP A 75 -14.34 -4.86 3.87
CA ASP A 75 -15.57 -5.61 4.07
C ASP A 75 -15.29 -7.10 4.34
N LEU A 76 -14.32 -7.69 3.64
CA LEU A 76 -13.89 -9.06 3.91
C LEU A 76 -13.33 -9.20 5.32
N MET A 77 -12.46 -8.29 5.76
CA MET A 77 -11.91 -8.33 7.12
C MET A 77 -13.00 -8.19 8.18
N LYS A 78 -13.99 -7.32 7.94
CA LYS A 78 -15.14 -7.13 8.82
C LYS A 78 -16.04 -8.37 8.89
N THR A 79 -16.41 -8.94 7.75
CA THR A 79 -17.29 -10.13 7.67
C THR A 79 -16.62 -11.37 8.27
N ARG A 80 -15.29 -11.45 8.19
CA ARG A 80 -14.48 -12.50 8.84
C ARG A 80 -14.16 -12.21 10.30
N GLN A 81 -14.66 -11.11 10.87
CA GLN A 81 -14.47 -10.72 12.27
C GLN A 81 -12.99 -10.62 12.67
N LEU A 82 -12.14 -10.14 11.75
CA LEU A 82 -10.72 -9.97 12.01
C LEU A 82 -10.49 -8.73 12.87
N ASN A 83 -10.11 -8.94 14.13
CA ASN A 83 -9.76 -7.87 15.07
C ASN A 83 -8.31 -7.42 14.88
N VAL A 84 -8.04 -6.78 13.73
CA VAL A 84 -6.70 -6.31 13.35
C VAL A 84 -6.50 -4.84 13.67
N THR A 85 -5.28 -4.48 14.09
CA THR A 85 -4.89 -3.10 14.35
C THR A 85 -3.50 -2.81 13.81
N THR A 86 -3.21 -1.52 13.60
CA THR A 86 -1.89 -1.00 13.23
C THR A 86 -1.64 0.25 14.07
N MET A 87 -0.55 0.26 14.84
CA MET A 87 -0.25 1.35 15.78
C MET A 87 -1.46 1.73 16.69
N GLY A 88 -2.20 0.73 17.16
CA GLY A 88 -3.39 0.94 18.01
C GLY A 88 -4.65 1.42 17.27
N ARG A 89 -4.62 1.52 15.93
CA ARG A 89 -5.75 1.97 15.11
C ARG A 89 -6.33 0.82 14.28
N GLY A 90 -7.66 0.71 14.25
CA GLY A 90 -8.39 -0.33 13.52
C GLY A 90 -8.82 0.09 12.11
N LEU A 91 -9.60 -0.77 11.45
CA LEU A 91 -10.05 -0.63 10.06
C LEU A 91 -10.64 0.75 9.72
N ARG A 92 -11.45 1.33 10.61
CA ARG A 92 -12.09 2.65 10.39
C ARG A 92 -11.10 3.81 10.51
N ALA A 93 -10.11 3.69 11.39
CA ALA A 93 -9.16 4.75 11.69
C ALA A 93 -7.95 4.75 10.74
N GLU A 94 -7.62 3.60 10.15
CA GLU A 94 -6.49 3.46 9.22
C GLU A 94 -6.82 2.55 8.03
N PRO A 95 -7.86 2.83 7.22
CA PRO A 95 -8.31 1.93 6.17
C PRO A 95 -7.25 1.69 5.10
N GLU A 96 -6.45 2.70 4.75
CA GLU A 96 -5.45 2.61 3.67
C GLU A 96 -4.32 1.64 3.98
N PHE A 97 -4.00 1.46 5.28
CA PHE A 97 -3.04 0.46 5.71
C PHE A 97 -3.50 -0.94 5.33
N PHE A 98 -4.75 -1.26 5.64
CA PHE A 98 -5.33 -2.57 5.36
C PHE A 98 -5.61 -2.76 3.87
N MET A 99 -6.05 -1.71 3.17
CA MET A 99 -6.19 -1.75 1.72
C MET A 99 -4.86 -1.98 1.02
N SER A 100 -3.76 -1.37 1.49
CA SER A 100 -2.43 -1.60 0.90
C SER A 100 -1.93 -3.04 1.09
N ALA A 101 -2.16 -3.62 2.28
CA ALA A 101 -1.90 -5.03 2.52
C ALA A 101 -2.78 -5.93 1.63
N GLY A 102 -4.07 -5.59 1.48
CA GLY A 102 -5.01 -6.28 0.60
C GLY A 102 -4.58 -6.24 -0.87
N ALA A 103 -4.15 -5.06 -1.36
CA ALA A 103 -3.64 -4.87 -2.71
C ALA A 103 -2.48 -5.81 -3.03
N ALA A 104 -1.54 -5.96 -2.09
CA ALA A 104 -0.43 -6.90 -2.24
C ALA A 104 -0.88 -8.36 -2.29
N GLY A 105 -1.80 -8.76 -1.41
CA GLY A 105 -2.38 -10.11 -1.41
C GLY A 105 -3.13 -10.44 -2.70
N ILE A 106 -3.94 -9.49 -3.20
CA ILE A 106 -4.69 -9.63 -4.45
C ILE A 106 -3.74 -9.76 -5.64
N LEU A 107 -2.71 -8.91 -5.73
CA LEU A 107 -1.71 -8.99 -6.80
C LEU A 107 -0.97 -10.33 -6.77
N ALA A 108 -0.55 -10.78 -5.59
CA ALA A 108 0.12 -12.06 -5.42
C ALA A 108 -0.75 -13.23 -5.87
N ALA A 109 -2.03 -13.23 -5.50
CA ALA A 109 -2.98 -14.26 -5.92
C ALA A 109 -3.21 -14.27 -7.44
N ARG A 110 -3.26 -13.09 -8.09
CA ARG A 110 -3.38 -12.98 -9.56
C ARG A 110 -2.16 -13.57 -10.25
N GLU A 111 -0.96 -13.28 -9.76
CA GLU A 111 0.28 -13.82 -10.32
C GLU A 111 0.41 -15.33 -10.14
N ALA A 112 0.03 -15.86 -8.97
CA ALA A 112 0.04 -17.30 -8.72
C ALA A 112 -0.95 -18.07 -9.60
N LYS A 113 -2.11 -17.48 -9.93
CA LYS A 113 -3.09 -18.08 -10.86
C LYS A 113 -2.64 -18.02 -12.32
N GLY A 114 -1.79 -17.07 -12.69
CA GLY A 114 -1.19 -17.01 -14.02
C GLY A 114 -0.06 -18.03 -14.24
N TRP A 115 0.29 -18.81 -13.20
CA TRP A 115 1.29 -19.87 -13.25
C TRP A 115 0.70 -21.28 -13.44
N SER A 116 -0.64 -21.43 -13.40
CA SER A 116 -1.34 -22.68 -13.72
C SER A 116 -1.68 -22.77 -15.20
#